data_AF-A0A2E9T0N8-F1
#
_entry.id   AF-A0A2E9T0N8-F1
#
_cell.length_a   1.000
_cell.length_b   1.000
_cell.length_c   1.000
_cell.angle_alpha   90.00
_cell.angle_beta   90.00
_cell.angle_gamma   90.00
#
_symmetry.space_group_name_H-M   'P 1'
#
loop_
_entity.id
_entity.type
_entity.pdbx_description
1 polymer ?
#
loop_
_entity_poly.entity_id
_entity_poly.type
_entity_poly.pdbx_seq_one_letter_code
_entity_poly.pdbx_strand_id
1 'polypeptide(L)'
;MYKKVLYPSLLAISVSVLSGCGTTPEELAMQKEMQQAFINKLKGSTLTSVIPQAQQHQQQKVEKPEVVISESELLAQKENVDQTGGPATFMREKDGILINGSMFHDYEGEVANLGADRLTGQFTYAIENFDGTFTLKYSKAGSSEGAVKLATVTKDNDSFKVKTVTGKSFTGTSVTPTSDGFIVGRAGSAFRYVIGSNNVKSISILDGYHIAKHQNGDVASTNFILLEKDKTKNNDPLTGLFESTKSLGNTLGFNKVDDYILLNINDSTIVPLDVSISGKNVAEHSNCRSKGLYNECDNVSFKESLYRKNGFKNNSHYYWAIDWINTPSGPLAFYKTSKKVKVVDINKKQVHTVFSRTLGVNEFILIEKHDGTVAVKAQLGFSHEQVDNIESFISANKEEIEPMQQLGS
;
A
#
# COMPACT_ATOMS: atom_id res chain seq x y z
N MET A 1 -20.14 55.52 8.78
CA MET A 1 -21.01 56.21 7.81
C MET A 1 -21.39 55.22 6.72
N TYR A 2 -22.70 55.02 6.50
CA TYR A 2 -23.40 54.27 5.43
C TYR A 2 -23.03 52.79 5.14
N LYS A 3 -23.93 51.84 4.87
CA LYS A 3 -25.35 51.59 5.22
C LYS A 3 -25.67 50.14 4.76
N LYS A 4 -26.38 49.39 5.62
CA LYS A 4 -27.12 48.12 5.44
C LYS A 4 -27.78 47.89 4.06
N VAL A 5 -27.92 46.61 3.66
CA VAL A 5 -29.23 45.94 3.41
C VAL A 5 -29.14 44.42 3.70
N LEU A 6 -30.12 43.93 4.46
CA LEU A 6 -30.46 42.55 4.82
C LEU A 6 -31.93 42.38 4.41
N TYR A 7 -32.33 41.26 3.80
CA TYR A 7 -33.75 40.96 3.53
C TYR A 7 -34.14 39.59 4.12
N PRO A 8 -35.27 39.50 4.85
CA PRO A 8 -35.74 38.28 5.50
C PRO A 8 -36.85 37.54 4.72
N SER A 9 -37.07 36.33 5.21
CA SER A 9 -38.09 35.28 4.98
C SER A 9 -39.57 35.67 4.91
N LEU A 10 -40.40 34.81 4.28
CA LEU A 10 -41.80 34.53 4.68
C LEU A 10 -42.38 33.22 4.12
N LEU A 11 -42.98 32.43 5.01
CA LEU A 11 -43.85 31.25 4.78
C LEU A 11 -45.22 31.64 4.22
N ALA A 12 -45.89 30.73 3.50
CA ALA A 12 -47.36 30.61 3.55
C ALA A 12 -47.82 29.16 3.26
N ILE A 13 -48.58 28.61 4.21
CA ILE A 13 -49.34 27.35 4.15
C ILE A 13 -50.76 27.73 3.72
N SER A 14 -51.39 26.96 2.83
CA SER A 14 -52.86 26.96 2.70
C SER A 14 -53.40 25.56 2.38
N VAL A 15 -54.24 25.07 3.30
CA VAL A 15 -55.13 23.92 3.16
C VAL A 15 -56.54 24.47 2.96
N SER A 16 -57.27 23.95 1.98
CA SER A 16 -58.73 24.12 1.91
C SER A 16 -59.36 22.90 1.21
N VAL A 17 -60.49 22.48 1.77
CA VAL A 17 -61.14 21.17 1.60
C VAL A 17 -62.53 21.34 0.97
N LEU A 18 -62.93 20.35 0.15
CA LEU A 18 -64.27 19.88 -0.26
C LEU A 18 -65.16 20.70 -1.22
N SER A 19 -65.53 20.04 -2.33
CA SER A 19 -66.93 19.77 -2.74
C SER A 19 -66.96 18.77 -3.92
N GLY A 20 -67.83 17.76 -3.85
CA GLY A 20 -67.83 16.58 -4.75
C GLY A 20 -68.72 16.67 -5.99
N CYS A 21 -68.60 15.65 -6.85
CA CYS A 21 -69.57 15.27 -7.88
C CYS A 21 -69.66 13.74 -7.93
N GLY A 22 -70.88 13.21 -7.93
CA GLY A 22 -71.18 11.77 -7.98
C GLY A 22 -71.04 11.19 -9.39
N THR A 23 -70.49 9.98 -9.46
CA THR A 23 -70.36 9.16 -10.67
C THR A 23 -71.73 8.58 -11.06
N THR A 24 -72.04 8.60 -12.36
CA THR A 24 -73.34 8.15 -12.89
C THR A 24 -73.49 6.62 -12.85
N PRO A 25 -74.73 6.08 -12.90
CA PRO A 25 -74.96 4.62 -12.88
C PRO A 25 -74.28 3.84 -14.02
N GLU A 26 -74.06 4.51 -15.16
CA GLU A 26 -73.37 3.96 -16.33
C GLU A 26 -71.87 3.80 -16.09
N GLU A 27 -71.26 4.73 -15.35
CA GLU A 27 -69.85 4.71 -14.95
C GLU A 27 -69.57 3.61 -13.92
N LEU A 28 -70.54 3.33 -13.04
CA LEU A 28 -70.48 2.23 -12.08
C LEU A 28 -70.64 0.85 -12.75
N ALA A 29 -71.46 0.76 -13.80
CA ALA A 29 -71.61 -0.47 -14.59
C ALA A 29 -70.32 -0.76 -15.39
N MET A 30 -69.74 0.27 -16.01
CA MET A 30 -68.48 0.16 -16.74
C MET A 30 -67.29 -0.20 -15.83
N GLN A 31 -67.25 0.32 -14.59
CA GLN A 31 -66.23 -0.09 -13.60
C GLN A 31 -66.37 -1.56 -13.18
N LYS A 32 -67.60 -2.05 -12.99
CA LYS A 32 -67.84 -3.46 -12.65
C LYS A 32 -67.47 -4.39 -13.80
N GLU A 33 -67.77 -3.99 -15.03
CA GLU A 33 -67.40 -4.74 -16.23
C GLU A 33 -65.87 -4.78 -16.42
N MET A 34 -65.17 -3.67 -16.20
CA MET A 34 -63.70 -3.64 -16.19
C MET A 34 -63.10 -4.49 -15.07
N GLN A 35 -63.67 -4.47 -13.86
CA GLN A 35 -63.21 -5.34 -12.77
C GLN A 35 -63.42 -6.82 -13.09
N GLN A 36 -64.56 -7.19 -13.68
CA GLN A 36 -64.82 -8.58 -14.07
C GLN A 36 -63.96 -9.04 -15.24
N ALA A 37 -63.70 -8.18 -16.23
CA ALA A 37 -62.75 -8.46 -17.30
C ALA A 37 -61.31 -8.61 -16.76
N PHE A 38 -60.93 -7.81 -15.76
CA PHE A 38 -59.62 -7.89 -15.10
C PHE A 38 -59.47 -9.16 -14.26
N ILE A 39 -60.51 -9.57 -13.53
CA ILE A 39 -60.53 -10.83 -12.75
C ILE A 39 -60.53 -12.05 -13.68
N ASN A 40 -61.25 -12.01 -14.81
CA ASN A 40 -61.24 -13.11 -15.78
C ASN A 40 -59.88 -13.22 -16.49
N LYS A 41 -59.19 -12.10 -16.72
CA LYS A 41 -57.82 -12.08 -17.26
C LYS A 41 -56.79 -12.64 -16.25
N LEU A 42 -57.01 -12.44 -14.95
CA LEU A 42 -56.20 -13.04 -13.87
C LEU A 42 -56.48 -14.53 -13.68
N LYS A 43 -57.75 -14.98 -13.77
CA LYS A 43 -58.11 -16.39 -13.61
C LYS A 43 -57.74 -17.28 -14.80
N GLY A 44 -57.60 -16.71 -16.00
CA GLY A 44 -57.17 -17.42 -17.20
C GLY A 44 -55.66 -17.65 -17.33
N SER A 45 -54.84 -17.18 -16.38
CA SER A 45 -53.37 -17.24 -16.46
C SER A 45 -52.70 -18.19 -15.46
N THR A 46 -53.47 -18.98 -14.71
CA THR A 46 -52.91 -20.02 -13.82
C THR A 46 -53.27 -21.41 -14.35
N LEU A 47 -52.39 -21.98 -15.19
CA LEU A 47 -51.97 -23.39 -15.18
C LEU A 47 -50.91 -23.65 -16.28
N THR A 48 -49.66 -23.83 -15.83
CA THR A 48 -48.55 -24.56 -16.48
C THR A 48 -48.09 -24.15 -17.88
N SER A 49 -47.08 -23.27 -17.93
CA SER A 49 -45.65 -23.62 -18.12
C SER A 49 -44.90 -22.56 -18.94
N VAL A 50 -43.66 -22.32 -18.48
CA VAL A 50 -42.57 -21.51 -19.07
C VAL A 50 -42.58 -20.00 -18.71
N ILE A 51 -41.42 -19.58 -18.16
CA ILE A 51 -40.92 -18.24 -17.81
C ILE A 51 -41.35 -17.65 -16.45
N PRO A 52 -40.54 -17.80 -15.38
CA PRO A 52 -40.58 -16.91 -14.23
C PRO A 52 -39.67 -15.70 -14.45
N GLN A 53 -40.25 -14.53 -14.76
CA GLN A 53 -39.57 -13.24 -14.66
C GLN A 53 -39.55 -12.79 -13.19
N ALA A 54 -38.37 -12.98 -12.59
CA ALA A 54 -37.66 -12.05 -11.72
C ALA A 54 -38.50 -11.22 -10.74
N GLN A 55 -38.91 -11.86 -9.65
CA GLN A 55 -38.89 -11.18 -8.36
C GLN A 55 -37.43 -10.77 -8.09
N GLN A 56 -37.15 -9.46 -8.02
CA GLN A 56 -35.93 -8.94 -7.41
C GLN A 56 -35.96 -9.28 -5.91
N HIS A 57 -35.70 -10.54 -5.59
CA HIS A 57 -34.99 -10.83 -4.37
C HIS A 57 -33.66 -10.10 -4.52
N GLN A 58 -33.40 -9.14 -3.63
CA GLN A 58 -32.02 -8.91 -3.23
C GLN A 58 -31.53 -10.28 -2.76
N GLN A 59 -30.89 -11.02 -3.66
CA GLN A 59 -29.97 -12.07 -3.29
C GLN A 59 -28.90 -11.34 -2.48
N GLN A 60 -29.14 -11.26 -1.17
CA GLN A 60 -28.09 -11.16 -0.19
C GLN A 60 -27.12 -12.26 -0.62
N LYS A 61 -25.98 -11.86 -1.20
CA LYS A 61 -24.91 -12.76 -1.59
C LYS A 61 -24.68 -13.59 -0.33
N VAL A 62 -25.14 -14.84 -0.34
CA VAL A 62 -24.95 -15.75 0.79
C VAL A 62 -23.45 -15.93 0.81
N GLU A 63 -22.79 -15.12 1.63
CA GLU A 63 -21.36 -15.16 1.82
C GLU A 63 -21.10 -16.56 2.34
N LYS A 64 -20.55 -17.42 1.48
CA LYS A 64 -20.21 -18.80 1.82
C LYS A 64 -19.44 -18.72 3.12
N PRO A 65 -19.88 -19.38 4.22
CA PRO A 65 -19.23 -19.24 5.51
C PRO A 65 -17.76 -19.57 5.31
N GLU A 66 -16.92 -18.54 5.48
CA GLU A 66 -15.49 -18.68 5.36
C GLU A 66 -15.08 -19.65 6.46
N VAL A 67 -14.40 -20.74 6.09
CA VAL A 67 -13.98 -21.77 7.05
C VAL A 67 -13.06 -21.08 8.05
N VAL A 68 -13.53 -20.93 9.28
CA VAL A 68 -12.76 -20.34 10.37
C VAL A 68 -11.94 -21.44 11.01
N ILE A 69 -10.62 -21.41 10.82
CA ILE A 69 -9.68 -22.29 11.54
C ILE A 69 -9.16 -21.58 12.79
N SER A 70 -8.63 -22.34 13.75
CA SER A 70 -7.93 -21.78 14.91
C SER A 70 -6.55 -21.24 14.53
N GLU A 71 -6.00 -20.32 15.34
CA GLU A 71 -4.61 -19.85 15.19
C GLU A 71 -3.59 -21.00 15.31
N SER A 72 -3.87 -22.00 16.14
CA SER A 72 -3.02 -23.19 16.26
C SER A 72 -3.00 -24.04 15.00
N GLU A 73 -4.15 -24.18 14.32
CA GLU A 73 -4.22 -24.90 13.05
C GLU A 73 -3.51 -24.12 11.94
N LEU A 74 -3.66 -22.80 11.90
CA LEU A 74 -2.93 -21.96 10.95
C LEU A 74 -1.41 -22.02 11.19
N LEU A 75 -0.97 -22.02 12.45
CA LEU A 75 0.43 -22.20 12.81
C LEU A 75 0.97 -23.55 12.36
N ALA A 76 0.23 -24.65 12.57
CA ALA A 76 0.65 -25.97 12.10
C ALA A 76 0.80 -26.02 10.57
N GLN A 77 -0.09 -25.35 9.82
CA GLN A 77 0.06 -25.22 8.36
C GLN A 77 1.32 -24.44 7.98
N LYS A 78 1.59 -23.33 8.68
CA LYS A 78 2.83 -22.56 8.51
C LYS A 78 4.07 -23.41 8.77
N GLU A 79 4.07 -24.19 9.86
CA GLU A 79 5.18 -25.07 10.23
C GLU A 79 5.47 -26.13 9.16
N ASN A 80 4.44 -26.70 8.53
CA ASN A 80 4.63 -27.63 7.40
C ASN A 80 5.33 -26.96 6.21
N VAL A 81 4.92 -25.74 5.86
CA VAL A 81 5.60 -24.95 4.81
C VAL A 81 7.06 -24.68 5.19
N ASP A 82 7.31 -24.37 6.46
CA ASP A 82 8.64 -24.02 6.97
C ASP A 82 9.62 -25.19 7.03
N GLN A 83 9.13 -26.44 7.10
CA GLN A 83 9.96 -27.65 7.12
C GLN A 83 10.81 -27.80 5.85
N THR A 84 10.39 -27.18 4.74
CA THR A 84 11.14 -27.18 3.47
C THR A 84 11.42 -25.76 2.99
N GLY A 85 12.20 -25.62 1.92
CA GLY A 85 12.65 -24.32 1.43
C GLY A 85 13.75 -23.68 2.29
N GLY A 86 14.10 -22.44 1.99
CA GLY A 86 15.21 -21.75 2.65
C GLY A 86 15.45 -20.33 2.14
N PRO A 87 16.61 -19.73 2.49
CA PRO A 87 16.97 -18.37 2.12
C PRO A 87 16.77 -18.12 0.61
N ALA A 88 16.33 -16.90 0.27
CA ALA A 88 16.05 -16.54 -1.10
C ALA A 88 16.24 -15.06 -1.38
N THR A 89 16.46 -14.77 -2.65
CA THR A 89 16.47 -13.40 -3.17
C THR A 89 15.08 -13.04 -3.66
N PHE A 90 14.62 -11.85 -3.30
CA PHE A 90 13.33 -11.31 -3.70
C PHE A 90 13.56 -10.00 -4.45
N MET A 91 12.99 -9.86 -5.64
CA MET A 91 13.07 -8.62 -6.41
C MET A 91 11.71 -8.27 -6.98
N ARG A 92 11.27 -7.03 -6.74
CA ARG A 92 10.07 -6.52 -7.40
C ARG A 92 10.38 -6.17 -8.85
N GLU A 93 9.53 -6.62 -9.75
CA GLU A 93 9.47 -6.21 -11.14
C GLU A 93 8.18 -5.45 -11.42
N LYS A 94 8.08 -4.84 -12.60
CA LYS A 94 6.90 -4.04 -12.98
C LYS A 94 5.60 -4.85 -12.89
N ASP A 95 5.66 -6.09 -13.36
CA ASP A 95 4.50 -6.97 -13.56
C ASP A 95 4.56 -8.20 -12.62
N GLY A 96 5.24 -8.08 -11.48
CA GLY A 96 5.31 -9.18 -10.50
C GLY A 96 6.54 -9.14 -9.60
N ILE A 97 6.92 -10.33 -9.11
CA ILE A 97 8.00 -10.52 -8.15
C ILE A 97 8.86 -11.69 -8.62
N LEU A 98 10.17 -11.49 -8.64
CA LEU A 98 11.12 -12.57 -8.83
C LEU A 98 11.51 -13.16 -7.47
N ILE A 99 11.50 -14.49 -7.39
CA ILE A 99 12.12 -15.26 -6.32
C ILE A 99 13.26 -16.06 -6.95
N ASN A 100 14.49 -15.85 -6.47
CA ASN A 100 15.69 -16.47 -7.05
C ASN A 100 15.81 -16.23 -8.57
N GLY A 101 15.49 -15.01 -9.00
CA GLY A 101 15.57 -14.59 -10.41
C GLY A 101 14.47 -15.12 -11.33
N SER A 102 13.55 -15.95 -10.82
CA SER A 102 12.43 -16.49 -11.59
C SER A 102 11.12 -15.83 -11.18
N MET A 103 10.25 -15.53 -12.14
CA MET A 103 8.95 -14.92 -11.86
C MET A 103 8.12 -15.86 -10.98
N PHE A 104 7.66 -15.35 -9.85
CA PHE A 104 6.78 -16.07 -8.96
C PHE A 104 5.34 -15.94 -9.44
N HIS A 105 4.67 -17.07 -9.58
CA HIS A 105 3.30 -17.17 -10.08
C HIS A 105 2.42 -17.85 -9.05
N ASP A 106 1.21 -17.32 -8.87
CA ASP A 106 0.13 -17.98 -8.16
C ASP A 106 -1.02 -18.19 -9.16
N TYR A 107 -1.63 -19.37 -9.16
CA TYR A 107 -2.68 -19.69 -10.13
C TYR A 107 -3.98 -18.89 -9.88
N GLU A 108 -4.13 -18.25 -8.70
CA GLU A 108 -5.32 -17.47 -8.35
C GLU A 108 -5.32 -16.05 -8.95
N GLY A 109 -4.17 -15.50 -9.33
CA GLY A 109 -4.09 -14.13 -9.86
C GLY A 109 -2.69 -13.54 -9.90
N GLU A 110 -2.61 -12.22 -10.09
CA GLU A 110 -1.34 -11.48 -10.16
C GLU A 110 -0.84 -11.11 -8.76
N VAL A 111 0.47 -11.26 -8.52
CA VAL A 111 1.06 -10.92 -7.23
C VAL A 111 1.39 -9.43 -7.16
N ALA A 112 0.57 -8.69 -6.42
CA ALA A 112 0.64 -7.23 -6.33
C ALA A 112 1.68 -6.73 -5.29
N ASN A 113 1.84 -7.45 -4.18
CA ASN A 113 2.72 -7.01 -3.08
C ASN A 113 3.32 -8.16 -2.29
N LEU A 114 4.45 -7.91 -1.62
CA LEU A 114 5.08 -8.87 -0.71
C LEU A 114 5.75 -8.18 0.47
N GLY A 115 5.97 -8.95 1.53
CA GLY A 115 6.96 -8.71 2.58
C GLY A 115 7.69 -10.02 2.82
N ALA A 116 9.03 -10.00 2.76
CA ALA A 116 9.85 -11.20 2.74
C ALA A 116 11.16 -11.04 3.51
N ASP A 117 11.47 -12.05 4.30
CA ASP A 117 12.75 -12.21 4.96
C ASP A 117 13.67 -13.02 4.03
N ARG A 118 14.74 -12.37 3.56
CA ARG A 118 15.71 -12.94 2.63
C ARG A 118 16.58 -14.03 3.28
N LEU A 119 16.82 -13.95 4.60
CA LEU A 119 17.62 -14.92 5.34
C LEU A 119 16.88 -16.23 5.57
N THR A 120 15.59 -16.16 5.88
CA THR A 120 14.77 -17.37 6.10
C THR A 120 14.06 -17.83 4.83
N GLY A 121 13.86 -16.94 3.87
CA GLY A 121 13.04 -17.14 2.69
C GLY A 121 11.54 -17.10 2.96
N GLN A 122 11.12 -16.71 4.17
CA GLN A 122 9.70 -16.59 4.54
C GLN A 122 9.10 -15.34 3.93
N PHE A 123 7.89 -15.45 3.39
CA PHE A 123 7.21 -14.30 2.79
C PHE A 123 5.69 -14.40 2.87
N THR A 124 5.05 -13.24 3.06
CA THR A 124 3.63 -13.06 2.81
C THR A 124 3.46 -12.21 1.56
N TYR A 125 2.51 -12.57 0.71
CA TYR A 125 2.21 -11.87 -0.53
C TYR A 125 0.71 -11.67 -0.72
N ALA A 126 0.38 -10.62 -1.48
CA ALA A 126 -0.98 -10.25 -1.85
C ALA A 126 -1.22 -10.59 -3.32
N ILE A 127 -2.27 -11.36 -3.57
CA ILE A 127 -2.75 -11.71 -4.92
C ILE A 127 -3.95 -10.83 -5.22
N GLU A 128 -3.98 -10.16 -6.37
CA GLU A 128 -5.18 -9.51 -6.88
C GLU A 128 -6.06 -10.55 -7.60
N ASN A 129 -7.25 -10.80 -7.06
CA ASN A 129 -8.22 -11.73 -7.64
C ASN A 129 -9.02 -11.04 -8.75
N PHE A 130 -9.59 -11.83 -9.67
CA PHE A 130 -10.42 -11.32 -10.78
C PHE A 130 -11.66 -10.52 -10.35
N ASP A 131 -12.13 -10.69 -9.12
CA ASP A 131 -13.27 -9.95 -8.56
C ASP A 131 -12.87 -8.62 -7.87
N GLY A 132 -11.58 -8.24 -7.95
CA GLY A 132 -11.03 -7.02 -7.37
C GLY A 132 -10.76 -7.11 -5.85
N THR A 133 -10.97 -8.27 -5.24
CA THR A 133 -10.49 -8.55 -3.88
C THR A 133 -9.03 -8.98 -3.91
N PHE A 134 -8.35 -8.94 -2.76
CA PHE A 134 -7.01 -9.50 -2.64
C PHE A 134 -6.99 -10.68 -1.68
N THR A 135 -6.16 -11.67 -1.96
CA THR A 135 -5.88 -12.79 -1.05
C THR A 135 -4.48 -12.62 -0.47
N LEU A 136 -4.35 -12.63 0.85
CA LEU A 136 -3.04 -12.72 1.52
C LEU A 136 -2.68 -14.18 1.72
N LYS A 137 -1.51 -14.58 1.23
CA LYS A 137 -0.95 -15.93 1.42
C LYS A 137 0.45 -15.88 2.00
N TYR A 138 0.81 -16.90 2.76
CA TYR A 138 2.13 -17.14 3.31
C TYR A 138 2.81 -18.28 2.55
N SER A 139 4.10 -18.15 2.29
CA SER A 139 4.93 -19.27 1.84
C SER A 139 6.38 -19.09 2.27
N LYS A 140 7.20 -20.09 1.96
CA LYS A 140 8.66 -20.05 2.09
C LYS A 140 9.29 -20.43 0.77
N ALA A 141 10.30 -19.68 0.35
CA ALA A 141 10.91 -19.85 -0.95
C ALA A 141 11.50 -21.26 -1.11
N GLY A 142 11.14 -21.94 -2.20
CA GLY A 142 11.54 -23.31 -2.47
C GLY A 142 10.86 -24.37 -1.59
N SER A 143 9.81 -24.03 -0.85
CA SER A 143 9.00 -25.01 -0.12
C SER A 143 8.32 -25.97 -1.09
N SER A 144 8.22 -27.25 -0.71
CA SER A 144 7.45 -28.26 -1.42
C SER A 144 5.95 -28.19 -1.12
N GLU A 145 5.58 -27.48 -0.06
CA GLU A 145 4.20 -27.28 0.35
C GLU A 145 3.56 -26.10 -0.37
N GLY A 146 2.25 -26.18 -0.56
CA GLY A 146 1.47 -25.06 -1.11
C GLY A 146 1.44 -23.86 -0.16
N ALA A 147 1.24 -22.67 -0.73
CA ALA A 147 1.07 -21.45 0.06
C ALA A 147 -0.19 -21.51 0.94
N VAL A 148 -0.09 -20.98 2.16
CA VAL A 148 -1.15 -20.98 3.16
C VAL A 148 -1.94 -19.69 3.09
N LYS A 149 -3.27 -19.76 2.93
CA LYS A 149 -4.13 -18.57 2.93
C LYS A 149 -4.20 -17.98 4.35
N LEU A 150 -3.93 -16.69 4.48
CA LEU A 150 -4.01 -15.95 5.74
C LEU A 150 -5.29 -15.15 5.87
N ALA A 151 -5.68 -14.43 4.81
CA ALA A 151 -6.79 -13.50 4.85
C ALA A 151 -7.34 -13.17 3.46
N THR A 152 -8.57 -12.67 3.45
CA THR A 152 -9.20 -12.00 2.32
C THR A 152 -9.23 -10.50 2.60
N VAL A 153 -8.86 -9.67 1.61
CA VAL A 153 -8.86 -8.22 1.68
C VAL A 153 -9.85 -7.67 0.68
N THR A 154 -10.82 -6.89 1.14
CA THR A 154 -11.75 -6.16 0.28
C THR A 154 -11.43 -4.67 0.35
N LYS A 155 -11.33 -4.03 -0.81
CA LYS A 155 -11.19 -2.57 -0.90
C LYS A 155 -12.58 -1.92 -0.97
N ASP A 156 -12.82 -0.95 -0.10
CA ASP A 156 -14.03 -0.15 -0.02
C ASP A 156 -13.62 1.33 -0.06
N ASN A 157 -13.66 1.93 -1.25
CA ASN A 157 -13.11 3.26 -1.54
C ASN A 157 -11.62 3.37 -1.15
N ASP A 158 -11.31 4.23 -0.16
CA ASP A 158 -9.96 4.47 0.36
C ASP A 158 -9.64 3.59 1.58
N SER A 159 -10.51 2.64 1.92
CA SER A 159 -10.32 1.72 3.04
C SER A 159 -10.15 0.28 2.58
N PHE A 160 -9.39 -0.48 3.36
CA PHE A 160 -9.23 -1.91 3.24
C PHE A 160 -9.88 -2.58 4.45
N LYS A 161 -10.66 -3.64 4.20
CA LYS A 161 -11.15 -4.56 5.23
C LYS A 161 -10.45 -5.89 5.01
N VAL A 162 -9.72 -6.36 6.02
CA VAL A 162 -9.00 -7.63 6.05
C VAL A 162 -9.74 -8.57 6.97
N LYS A 163 -10.13 -9.74 6.46
CA LYS A 163 -10.74 -10.81 7.24
C LYS A 163 -9.84 -12.03 7.17
N THR A 164 -9.29 -12.42 8.31
CA THR A 164 -8.39 -13.58 8.42
C THR A 164 -9.16 -14.89 8.35
N VAL A 165 -8.48 -15.97 7.96
CA VAL A 165 -9.03 -17.33 8.03
C VAL A 165 -9.28 -17.79 9.48
N THR A 166 -8.79 -17.06 10.47
CA THR A 166 -9.06 -17.29 11.89
C THR A 166 -10.21 -16.44 12.45
N GLY A 167 -10.87 -15.67 11.58
CA GLY A 167 -12.07 -14.89 11.91
C GLY A 167 -11.80 -13.47 12.45
N LYS A 168 -10.54 -13.09 12.70
CA LYS A 168 -10.18 -11.71 13.05
C LYS A 168 -10.42 -10.78 11.87
N SER A 169 -10.92 -9.59 12.16
CA SER A 169 -11.21 -8.56 11.17
C SER A 169 -10.47 -7.26 11.49
N PHE A 170 -9.91 -6.64 10.46
CA PHE A 170 -9.16 -5.39 10.53
C PHE A 170 -9.69 -4.44 9.46
N THR A 171 -9.86 -3.18 9.80
CA THR A 171 -10.10 -2.11 8.82
C THR A 171 -8.91 -1.17 8.82
N GLY A 172 -8.53 -0.59 7.69
CA GLY A 172 -7.44 0.38 7.61
C GLY A 172 -7.35 1.11 6.29
N THR A 173 -6.37 1.99 6.14
CA THR A 173 -6.07 2.73 4.90
C THR A 173 -4.91 2.10 4.12
N SER A 174 -4.20 1.14 4.72
CA SER A 174 -3.15 0.37 4.05
C SER A 174 -3.09 -1.06 4.58
N VAL A 175 -2.58 -1.96 3.75
CA VAL A 175 -2.25 -3.35 4.11
C VAL A 175 -0.85 -3.63 3.60
N THR A 176 0.04 -3.99 4.52
CA THR A 176 1.46 -4.22 4.26
C THR A 176 1.78 -5.65 4.67
N PRO A 177 2.02 -6.57 3.72
CA PRO A 177 2.50 -7.91 4.06
C PRO A 177 3.85 -7.85 4.79
N THR A 178 4.10 -8.80 5.70
CA THR A 178 5.39 -9.01 6.37
C THR A 178 5.82 -10.46 6.16
N SER A 179 7.08 -10.81 6.44
CA SER A 179 7.55 -12.20 6.24
C SER A 179 6.73 -13.25 7.00
N ASP A 180 6.08 -12.88 8.11
CA ASP A 180 5.33 -13.78 9.00
C ASP A 180 3.85 -13.38 9.23
N GLY A 181 3.30 -12.50 8.40
CA GLY A 181 1.94 -11.98 8.56
C GLY A 181 1.70 -10.69 7.80
N PHE A 182 1.05 -9.71 8.45
CA PHE A 182 0.74 -8.43 7.82
C PHE A 182 0.51 -7.31 8.84
N ILE A 183 0.56 -6.07 8.36
CA ILE A 183 0.25 -4.86 9.11
C ILE A 183 -0.91 -4.13 8.43
N VAL A 184 -1.89 -3.70 9.22
CA VAL A 184 -2.98 -2.83 8.76
C VAL A 184 -2.78 -1.44 9.35
N GLY A 185 -2.56 -0.45 8.50
CA GLY A 185 -2.39 0.95 8.88
C GLY A 185 -3.71 1.70 9.03
N ARG A 186 -3.76 2.63 9.99
CA ARG A 186 -4.81 3.63 10.18
C ARG A 186 -4.18 5.00 10.43
N ALA A 187 -5.00 6.04 10.45
CA ALA A 187 -4.55 7.34 10.94
C ALA A 187 -3.98 7.20 12.37
N GLY A 188 -2.72 7.61 12.57
CA GLY A 188 -2.02 7.61 13.86
C GLY A 188 -1.70 6.24 14.48
N SER A 189 -2.07 5.12 13.85
CA SER A 189 -1.87 3.79 14.43
C SER A 189 -1.77 2.69 13.38
N ALA A 190 -1.19 1.55 13.76
CA ALA A 190 -1.17 0.36 12.94
C ALA A 190 -1.36 -0.90 13.79
N PHE A 191 -1.77 -1.99 13.15
CA PHE A 191 -2.02 -3.27 13.81
C PHE A 191 -1.24 -4.35 13.09
N ARG A 192 -0.29 -4.98 13.78
CA ARG A 192 0.45 -6.13 13.28
C ARG A 192 -0.22 -7.43 13.68
N TYR A 193 -0.55 -8.22 12.67
CA TYR A 193 -0.96 -9.60 12.80
C TYR A 193 0.23 -10.51 12.51
N VAL A 194 0.43 -11.52 13.37
CA VAL A 194 1.46 -12.56 13.23
C VAL A 194 0.75 -13.90 13.22
N ILE A 195 1.12 -14.76 12.28
CA ILE A 195 0.56 -16.11 12.18
C ILE A 195 0.79 -16.88 13.48
N GLY A 196 -0.25 -17.51 14.03
CA GLY A 196 -0.17 -18.30 15.26
C GLY A 196 -0.27 -17.47 16.54
N SER A 197 -0.30 -16.13 16.44
CA SER A 197 -0.54 -15.26 17.59
C SER A 197 -2.02 -14.98 17.77
N ASN A 198 -2.56 -15.29 18.95
CA ASN A 198 -3.91 -14.84 19.33
C ASN A 198 -3.99 -13.31 19.52
N ASN A 199 -2.87 -12.67 19.83
CA ASN A 199 -2.80 -11.24 20.09
C ASN A 199 -2.42 -10.45 18.84
N VAL A 200 -3.09 -9.33 18.65
CA VAL A 200 -2.73 -8.31 17.66
C VAL A 200 -1.88 -7.27 18.34
N LYS A 201 -0.73 -6.93 17.75
CA LYS A 201 0.13 -5.89 18.29
C LYS A 201 -0.27 -4.52 17.73
N SER A 202 -0.64 -3.60 18.61
CA SER A 202 -0.83 -2.19 18.24
C SER A 202 0.52 -1.47 18.15
N ILE A 203 0.64 -0.60 17.16
CA ILE A 203 1.81 0.24 16.88
C ILE A 203 1.30 1.68 16.81
N SER A 204 1.90 2.57 17.60
CA SER A 204 1.62 4.01 17.49
C SER A 204 2.45 4.59 16.36
N ILE A 205 1.80 5.28 15.42
CA ILE A 205 2.48 5.98 14.33
C ILE A 205 2.77 7.40 14.77
N LEU A 206 3.95 7.93 14.41
CA LEU A 206 4.35 9.30 14.72
C LEU A 206 3.40 10.31 14.07
N ASP A 207 3.00 11.33 14.82
CA ASP A 207 2.16 12.42 14.29
C ASP A 207 2.82 13.12 13.10
N GLY A 208 2.03 13.42 12.08
CA GLY A 208 2.51 14.02 10.83
C GLY A 208 3.22 13.04 9.90
N TYR A 209 3.09 11.73 10.15
CA TYR A 209 3.58 10.66 9.29
C TYR A 209 2.51 9.60 9.07
N HIS A 210 2.59 8.91 7.92
CA HIS A 210 1.79 7.74 7.58
C HIS A 210 2.69 6.60 7.10
N ILE A 211 2.18 5.35 7.09
CA ILE A 211 2.94 4.22 6.56
C ILE A 211 3.17 4.42 5.07
N ALA A 212 4.43 4.39 4.63
CA ALA A 212 4.77 4.48 3.22
C ALA A 212 4.10 3.33 2.45
N LYS A 213 3.51 3.64 1.30
CA LYS A 213 2.71 2.68 0.51
C LYS A 213 3.49 1.41 0.15
N HIS A 214 4.78 1.58 -0.13
CA HIS A 214 5.67 0.48 -0.47
C HIS A 214 6.75 0.31 0.62
N GLN A 215 6.97 -0.93 1.04
CA GLN A 215 8.06 -1.30 1.95
C GLN A 215 9.05 -2.15 1.17
N ASN A 216 10.34 -1.82 1.25
CA ASN A 216 11.38 -2.56 0.54
C ASN A 216 12.16 -3.51 1.49
N GLY A 217 12.30 -3.12 2.77
CA GLY A 217 12.77 -4.00 3.83
C GLY A 217 11.62 -4.77 4.50
N ASP A 218 11.94 -5.88 5.16
CA ASP A 218 10.96 -6.67 5.91
C ASP A 218 10.78 -6.16 7.33
N VAL A 219 9.55 -5.76 7.64
CA VAL A 219 9.20 -5.21 8.95
C VAL A 219 9.28 -6.28 10.04
N ALA A 220 8.99 -7.55 9.73
CA ALA A 220 8.95 -8.61 10.74
C ALA A 220 10.33 -9.00 11.25
N SER A 221 11.31 -9.18 10.36
CA SER A 221 12.70 -9.51 10.73
C SER A 221 13.47 -8.32 11.30
N THR A 222 13.22 -7.09 10.81
CA THR A 222 13.96 -5.90 11.25
C THR A 222 13.30 -5.14 12.41
N ASN A 223 12.00 -5.34 12.63
CA ASN A 223 11.14 -4.51 13.47
C ASN A 223 11.02 -3.05 13.03
N PHE A 224 11.51 -2.68 11.85
CA PHE A 224 11.42 -1.32 11.32
C PHE A 224 10.39 -1.21 10.21
N ILE A 225 9.50 -0.22 10.33
CA ILE A 225 8.55 0.15 9.28
C ILE A 225 8.89 1.53 8.72
N LEU A 226 8.82 1.68 7.40
CA LEU A 226 9.04 2.95 6.73
C LEU A 226 7.78 3.81 6.80
N LEU A 227 7.93 5.01 7.33
CA LEU A 227 6.92 6.05 7.35
C LEU A 227 7.31 7.20 6.41
N GLU A 228 6.29 7.79 5.79
CA GLU A 228 6.37 8.98 4.96
C GLU A 228 5.73 10.15 5.69
N LYS A 229 6.37 11.32 5.62
CA LYS A 229 5.87 12.56 6.18
C LYS A 229 4.62 13.03 5.44
N ASP A 230 3.60 13.42 6.19
CA ASP A 230 2.40 14.00 5.62
C ASP A 230 2.75 15.32 4.92
N LYS A 231 2.16 15.52 3.73
CA LYS A 231 2.26 16.83 3.08
C LYS A 231 1.58 17.87 3.95
N THR A 232 2.31 18.93 4.30
CA THR A 232 1.77 20.15 4.87
C THR A 232 0.63 20.66 3.97
N LYS A 233 -0.58 20.82 4.53
CA LYS A 233 -1.70 21.44 3.79
C LYS A 233 -1.34 22.90 3.52
N ASN A 234 -1.11 23.23 2.24
CA ASN A 234 -0.78 24.56 1.70
C ASN A 234 -1.89 25.61 1.91
N ASN A 235 -2.24 25.94 3.15
CA ASN A 235 -3.18 27.02 3.46
C ASN A 235 -2.50 28.26 4.06
N ASP A 236 -1.17 28.26 4.23
CA ASP A 236 -0.43 29.42 4.74
C ASP A 236 0.57 29.94 3.68
N PRO A 237 0.35 31.14 3.09
CA PRO A 237 1.22 31.75 2.09
C PRO A 237 2.67 31.95 2.57
N LEU A 238 2.88 32.08 3.87
CA LEU A 238 4.21 32.24 4.46
C LEU A 238 4.99 30.92 4.41
N THR A 239 4.33 29.77 4.58
CA THR A 239 4.94 28.45 4.49
C THR A 239 5.42 28.13 3.08
N GLY A 240 4.72 28.60 2.04
CA GLY A 240 5.14 28.45 0.64
C GLY A 240 6.44 29.17 0.27
N LEU A 241 6.76 30.28 0.95
CA LEU A 241 8.05 30.97 0.81
C LEU A 241 9.19 30.24 1.55
N PHE A 242 8.90 29.59 2.67
CA PHE A 242 9.86 28.73 3.36
C PHE A 242 10.10 27.39 2.65
N GLU A 243 9.10 26.81 1.97
CA GLU A 243 9.26 25.59 1.17
C GLU A 243 10.01 25.83 -0.16
N SER A 244 9.84 26.99 -0.79
CA SER A 244 10.64 27.39 -1.95
C SER A 244 12.11 27.63 -1.61
N THR A 245 12.42 28.15 -0.41
CA THR A 245 13.81 28.29 0.07
C THR A 245 14.39 26.97 0.58
N LYS A 246 13.60 26.09 1.22
CA LYS A 246 14.00 24.71 1.54
C LYS A 246 14.27 23.90 0.27
N SER A 247 13.44 23.98 -0.76
CA SER A 247 13.68 23.28 -2.03
C SER A 247 14.93 23.77 -2.76
N LEU A 248 15.26 25.07 -2.70
CA LEU A 248 16.53 25.62 -3.19
C LEU A 248 17.73 25.16 -2.34
N GLY A 249 17.61 25.12 -1.00
CA GLY A 249 18.63 24.58 -0.10
C GLY A 249 18.85 23.06 -0.26
N ASN A 250 17.79 22.30 -0.53
CA ASN A 250 17.81 20.86 -0.79
C ASN A 250 18.42 20.54 -2.17
N THR A 251 18.18 21.41 -3.17
CA THR A 251 18.81 21.31 -4.50
C THR A 251 20.32 21.55 -4.44
N LEU A 252 20.77 22.36 -3.47
CA LEU A 252 22.19 22.64 -3.22
C LEU A 252 22.82 21.73 -2.15
N GLY A 253 22.04 20.85 -1.50
CA GLY A 253 22.53 19.87 -0.53
C GLY A 253 22.93 20.44 0.85
N PHE A 254 22.40 21.62 1.21
CA PHE A 254 22.76 22.28 2.48
C PHE A 254 21.87 21.88 3.66
N ASN A 255 20.68 21.30 3.42
CA ASN A 255 19.78 20.82 4.46
C ASN A 255 19.49 19.33 4.28
N LYS A 256 19.55 18.57 5.38
CA LYS A 256 19.13 17.17 5.44
C LYS A 256 17.61 17.09 5.45
N VAL A 257 17.04 16.15 4.71
CA VAL A 257 15.58 15.99 4.58
C VAL A 257 15.09 14.83 5.44
N ASP A 258 13.97 15.01 6.15
CA ASP A 258 13.38 14.00 7.05
C ASP A 258 12.00 13.53 6.57
N ASP A 259 11.78 13.55 5.25
CA ASP A 259 10.52 13.17 4.61
C ASP A 259 10.21 11.68 4.79
N TYR A 260 11.22 10.84 5.01
CA TYR A 260 11.06 9.42 5.35
C TYR A 260 11.84 9.05 6.60
N ILE A 261 11.22 8.19 7.42
CA ILE A 261 11.79 7.71 8.66
C ILE A 261 11.52 6.21 8.81
N LEU A 262 12.44 5.47 9.42
CA LEU A 262 12.11 4.14 9.93
C LEU A 262 11.68 4.27 11.40
N LEU A 263 10.55 3.65 11.73
CA LEU A 263 10.05 3.54 13.10
C LEU A 263 10.22 2.09 13.56
N ASN A 264 10.86 1.89 14.71
CA ASN A 264 10.89 0.60 15.36
C ASN A 264 9.52 0.30 16.01
N ILE A 265 8.88 -0.79 15.59
CA ILE A 265 7.53 -1.16 16.04
C ILE A 265 7.49 -1.72 17.47
N ASN A 266 8.65 -1.93 18.11
CA ASN A 266 8.77 -2.45 19.47
C ASN A 266 9.05 -1.36 20.49
N ASP A 267 10.01 -0.47 20.21
CA ASP A 267 10.51 0.51 21.18
C ASP A 267 10.37 1.98 20.73
N SER A 268 9.77 2.21 19.55
CA SER A 268 9.57 3.54 18.96
C SER A 268 10.87 4.30 18.65
N THR A 269 12.01 3.62 18.55
CA THR A 269 13.24 4.21 17.99
C THR A 269 13.00 4.71 16.58
N ILE A 270 13.47 5.92 16.28
CA ILE A 270 13.29 6.55 14.96
C ILE A 270 14.65 6.73 14.29
N VAL A 271 14.71 6.37 13.00
CA VAL A 271 15.88 6.54 12.14
C VAL A 271 15.48 7.44 10.96
N PRO A 272 15.85 8.74 10.97
CA PRO A 272 15.60 9.63 9.85
C PRO A 272 16.48 9.29 8.64
N LEU A 273 15.90 9.40 7.44
CA LEU A 273 16.57 9.10 6.17
C LEU A 273 16.57 10.32 5.26
N ASP A 274 17.75 10.70 4.75
CA ASP A 274 17.93 11.86 3.87
C ASP A 274 17.50 11.56 2.43
N VAL A 275 16.19 11.35 2.28
CA VAL A 275 15.50 11.06 1.02
C VAL A 275 14.29 11.97 0.94
N SER A 276 14.12 12.68 -0.16
CA SER A 276 12.99 13.59 -0.34
C SER A 276 11.74 12.86 -0.84
N ILE A 277 10.56 13.34 -0.44
CA ILE A 277 9.25 12.95 -0.98
C ILE A 277 9.10 13.28 -2.48
N SER A 278 9.96 14.15 -3.01
CA SER A 278 9.96 14.58 -4.41
C SER A 278 10.35 13.45 -5.36
N GLY A 279 9.75 13.41 -6.56
CA GLY A 279 10.16 12.48 -7.62
C GLY A 279 9.51 11.09 -7.58
N LYS A 280 8.69 10.78 -6.56
CA LYS A 280 7.91 9.52 -6.51
C LYS A 280 6.76 9.46 -7.53
N ASN A 281 6.27 10.62 -7.97
CA ASN A 281 5.16 10.71 -8.92
C ASN A 281 5.65 10.76 -10.37
N VAL A 282 4.97 10.04 -11.25
CA VAL A 282 5.17 10.07 -12.71
C VAL A 282 3.99 10.76 -13.38
N ALA A 283 4.26 11.54 -14.43
CA ALA A 283 3.22 12.21 -15.22
C ALA A 283 2.46 11.21 -16.11
N GLU A 284 1.16 11.14 -15.90
CA GLU A 284 0.19 10.42 -16.72
C GLU A 284 -0.61 11.40 -17.56
N HIS A 285 -0.18 11.52 -18.83
CA HIS A 285 -0.93 12.23 -19.86
C HIS A 285 -2.09 11.38 -20.39
N SER A 286 -3.26 11.99 -20.58
CA SER A 286 -4.43 11.37 -21.22
C SER A 286 -5.07 12.31 -22.25
N ASN A 287 -5.91 11.76 -23.12
CA ASN A 287 -6.54 12.48 -24.24
C ASN A 287 -5.50 13.17 -25.15
N CYS A 288 -4.43 12.45 -25.48
CA CYS A 288 -3.37 12.97 -26.33
C CYS A 288 -3.74 12.92 -27.81
N ARG A 289 -3.56 14.03 -28.51
CA ARG A 289 -3.69 14.18 -29.97
C ARG A 289 -2.30 14.40 -30.57
N SER A 290 -1.97 13.61 -31.59
CA SER A 290 -0.71 13.80 -32.31
C SER A 290 -0.73 15.12 -33.09
N LYS A 291 0.33 15.91 -32.94
CA LYS A 291 0.60 17.13 -33.72
C LYS A 291 1.84 16.96 -34.61
N GLY A 292 2.18 15.71 -34.95
CA GLY A 292 3.36 15.38 -35.75
C GLY A 292 4.62 15.23 -34.90
N LEU A 293 5.28 16.33 -34.54
CA LEU A 293 6.57 16.30 -33.81
C LEU A 293 6.43 16.19 -32.28
N TYR A 294 5.23 16.42 -31.76
CA TYR A 294 4.90 16.25 -30.35
C TYR A 294 3.44 15.83 -30.22
N ASN A 295 3.08 15.32 -29.05
CA ASN A 295 1.70 15.04 -28.68
C ASN A 295 1.19 16.18 -27.80
N GLU A 296 0.04 16.74 -28.15
CA GLU A 296 -0.69 17.66 -27.30
C GLU A 296 -1.68 16.85 -26.48
N CYS A 297 -1.68 16.96 -25.15
CA CYS A 297 -2.55 16.18 -24.28
C CYS A 297 -3.44 17.10 -23.45
N ASP A 298 -4.75 16.82 -23.46
CA ASP A 298 -5.73 17.67 -22.79
C ASP A 298 -5.59 17.61 -21.25
N ASN A 299 -5.06 16.50 -20.72
CA ASN A 299 -4.93 16.29 -19.28
C ASN A 299 -3.58 15.69 -18.91
N VAL A 300 -3.03 16.14 -17.77
CA VAL A 300 -1.86 15.57 -17.11
C VAL A 300 -2.20 15.34 -15.64
N SER A 301 -2.09 14.10 -15.18
CA SER A 301 -2.20 13.74 -13.77
C SER A 301 -0.87 13.21 -13.26
N PHE A 302 -0.56 13.37 -11.98
CA PHE A 302 0.68 12.85 -11.38
C PHE A 302 0.32 11.79 -10.35
N LYS A 303 0.82 10.56 -10.55
CA LYS A 303 0.56 9.43 -9.65
C LYS A 303 1.86 8.81 -9.16
N GLU A 304 1.87 8.37 -7.91
CA GLU A 304 2.99 7.63 -7.34
C GLU A 304 3.18 6.34 -8.13
N SER A 305 4.40 6.12 -8.63
CA SER A 305 4.71 4.93 -9.43
C SER A 305 6.15 4.48 -9.24
N LEU A 306 6.32 3.18 -8.99
CA LEU A 306 7.61 2.51 -8.93
C LEU A 306 8.31 2.46 -10.30
N TYR A 307 7.53 2.46 -11.39
CA TYR A 307 8.05 2.38 -12.76
C TYR A 307 7.53 3.52 -13.62
N ARG A 308 8.33 3.95 -14.59
CA ARG A 308 7.92 4.92 -15.61
C ARG A 308 7.11 4.21 -16.69
N LYS A 309 6.40 4.98 -17.52
CA LYS A 309 5.60 4.44 -18.63
C LYS A 309 6.38 3.53 -19.58
N ASN A 310 7.67 3.80 -19.77
CA ASN A 310 8.58 3.00 -20.60
C ASN A 310 9.13 1.75 -19.90
N GLY A 311 8.62 1.40 -18.72
CA GLY A 311 8.98 0.19 -17.99
C GLY A 311 10.23 0.30 -17.11
N PHE A 312 11.05 1.34 -17.29
CA PHE A 312 12.22 1.53 -16.41
C PHE A 312 11.80 1.95 -15.01
N LYS A 313 12.58 1.52 -14.00
CA LYS A 313 12.43 1.96 -12.60
C LYS A 313 12.39 3.48 -12.52
N ASN A 314 11.47 4.00 -11.73
CA ASN A 314 11.50 5.39 -11.31
C ASN A 314 12.54 5.56 -10.21
N ASN A 315 13.83 5.63 -10.56
CA ASN A 315 14.94 5.68 -9.59
C ASN A 315 14.92 6.85 -8.59
N SER A 316 14.00 7.81 -8.75
CA SER A 316 13.73 8.88 -7.77
C SER A 316 12.69 8.50 -6.71
N HIS A 317 11.97 7.39 -6.89
CA HIS A 317 11.01 6.88 -5.94
C HIS A 317 11.73 6.31 -4.71
N TYR A 318 11.23 6.62 -3.51
CA TYR A 318 11.84 6.21 -2.24
C TYR A 318 12.05 4.70 -2.13
N TYR A 319 11.13 3.88 -2.65
CA TYR A 319 11.28 2.42 -2.74
C TYR A 319 12.61 1.96 -3.36
N TRP A 320 13.12 2.66 -4.38
CA TRP A 320 14.41 2.34 -5.02
C TRP A 320 15.60 3.08 -4.40
N ALA A 321 15.32 3.95 -3.43
CA ALA A 321 16.29 4.78 -2.76
C ALA A 321 16.51 4.40 -1.31
N ILE A 322 15.68 3.54 -0.73
CA ILE A 322 15.71 3.10 0.67
C ILE A 322 15.57 1.58 0.71
N ASP A 323 16.42 0.93 1.49
CA ASP A 323 16.31 -0.48 1.84
C ASP A 323 16.80 -0.67 3.28
N TRP A 324 16.32 -1.67 4.01
CA TRP A 324 16.79 -1.96 5.36
C TRP A 324 16.63 -3.45 5.65
N ILE A 325 17.60 -3.98 6.38
CA ILE A 325 17.77 -5.41 6.58
C ILE A 325 18.28 -5.69 7.98
N ASN A 326 18.08 -6.91 8.44
CA ASN A 326 18.72 -7.37 9.67
C ASN A 326 20.04 -8.04 9.32
N THR A 327 21.07 -7.82 10.13
CA THR A 327 22.38 -8.48 10.01
C THR A 327 22.76 -9.10 11.36
N PRO A 328 23.77 -9.99 11.42
CA PRO A 328 24.27 -10.52 12.69
C PRO A 328 24.67 -9.42 13.70
N SER A 329 25.18 -8.27 13.25
CA SER A 329 25.50 -7.12 14.12
C SER A 329 24.30 -6.23 14.47
N GLY A 330 23.13 -6.53 13.91
CA GLY A 330 21.88 -5.80 14.10
C GLY A 330 21.33 -5.16 12.83
N PRO A 331 20.24 -4.39 12.94
CA PRO A 331 19.56 -3.83 11.79
C PRO A 331 20.37 -2.68 11.16
N LEU A 332 20.46 -2.70 9.84
CA LEU A 332 21.08 -1.66 9.02
C LEU A 332 20.04 -1.04 8.09
N ALA A 333 20.09 0.28 7.95
CA ALA A 333 19.30 0.99 6.94
C ALA A 333 20.22 1.55 5.86
N PHE A 334 19.75 1.55 4.63
CA PHE A 334 20.48 2.04 3.47
C PHE A 334 19.64 3.08 2.77
N TYR A 335 20.30 4.14 2.33
CA TYR A 335 19.65 5.10 1.45
C TYR A 335 20.62 5.70 0.45
N LYS A 336 20.08 6.15 -0.69
CA LYS A 336 20.84 6.93 -1.67
C LYS A 336 20.35 8.35 -1.75
N THR A 337 21.29 9.28 -1.82
CA THR A 337 21.04 10.65 -2.30
C THR A 337 21.32 10.71 -3.80
N SER A 338 21.32 11.91 -4.38
CA SER A 338 21.74 12.08 -5.77
C SER A 338 23.18 11.65 -6.01
N LYS A 339 24.07 11.72 -5.02
CA LYS A 339 25.53 11.53 -5.15
C LYS A 339 26.14 10.45 -4.26
N LYS A 340 25.45 9.99 -3.23
CA LYS A 340 26.01 9.05 -2.25
C LYS A 340 25.08 7.87 -2.01
N VAL A 341 25.65 6.72 -1.71
CA VAL A 341 24.97 5.61 -1.02
C VAL A 341 25.47 5.61 0.42
N LYS A 342 24.55 5.62 1.37
CA LYS A 342 24.85 5.66 2.79
C LYS A 342 24.24 4.44 3.49
N VAL A 343 24.93 3.97 4.52
CA VAL A 343 24.44 2.95 5.47
C VAL A 343 24.36 3.57 6.85
N VAL A 344 23.25 3.33 7.54
CA VAL A 344 23.03 3.70 8.93
C VAL A 344 23.25 2.46 9.78
N ASP A 345 24.29 2.48 10.60
CA ASP A 345 24.45 1.57 11.73
C ASP A 345 23.53 2.08 12.85
N ILE A 346 22.33 1.49 12.94
CA ILE A 346 21.26 1.93 13.84
C ILE A 346 21.69 1.77 15.30
N ASN A 347 22.40 0.69 15.62
CA ASN A 347 22.87 0.40 16.97
C ASN A 347 23.91 1.41 17.43
N LYS A 348 24.87 1.76 16.56
CA LYS A 348 25.90 2.76 16.86
C LYS A 348 25.44 4.19 16.63
N LYS A 349 24.26 4.41 16.04
CA LYS A 349 23.73 5.72 15.62
C LYS A 349 24.72 6.47 14.72
N GLN A 350 25.33 5.74 13.79
CA GLN A 350 26.34 6.25 12.86
C GLN A 350 25.86 6.06 11.42
N VAL A 351 26.25 7.00 10.55
CA VAL A 351 25.97 6.95 9.11
C VAL A 351 27.30 6.94 8.38
N HIS A 352 27.55 5.88 7.62
CA HIS A 352 28.76 5.73 6.80
C HIS A 352 28.43 5.97 5.34
N THR A 353 29.28 6.71 4.64
CA THR A 353 29.20 6.79 3.17
C THR A 353 29.84 5.54 2.57
N VAL A 354 29.05 4.71 1.87
CA VAL A 354 29.52 3.48 1.22
C VAL A 354 30.10 3.78 -0.16
N PHE A 355 29.41 4.62 -0.93
CA PHE A 355 29.83 5.06 -2.26
C PHE A 355 29.57 6.56 -2.42
N SER A 356 30.43 7.24 -3.17
CA SER A 356 30.30 8.67 -3.49
C SER A 356 30.66 8.95 -4.94
N ARG A 357 29.81 9.68 -5.66
CA ARG A 357 30.07 10.06 -7.07
C ARG A 357 29.47 11.40 -7.43
N THR A 358 30.31 12.26 -8.01
CA THR A 358 29.92 13.62 -8.45
C THR A 358 28.83 13.60 -9.53
N LEU A 359 28.91 12.67 -10.48
CA LEU A 359 27.94 12.49 -11.57
C LEU A 359 26.69 11.71 -11.16
N GLY A 360 26.60 11.34 -9.88
CA GLY A 360 25.42 10.77 -9.26
C GLY A 360 25.40 9.25 -9.18
N VAL A 361 24.44 8.77 -8.38
CA VAL A 361 24.15 7.36 -8.14
C VAL A 361 22.82 7.01 -8.79
N ASN A 362 22.81 6.03 -9.69
CA ASN A 362 21.59 5.62 -10.39
C ASN A 362 20.73 4.76 -9.48
N GLU A 363 21.30 3.66 -8.98
CA GLU A 363 20.65 2.67 -8.12
C GLU A 363 21.68 2.03 -7.19
N PHE A 364 21.18 1.42 -6.12
CA PHE A 364 21.93 0.41 -5.36
C PHE A 364 21.03 -0.79 -5.11
N ILE A 365 21.64 -1.94 -4.86
CA ILE A 365 20.96 -3.16 -4.44
C ILE A 365 21.72 -3.78 -3.27
N LEU A 366 20.97 -4.43 -2.39
CA LEU A 366 21.52 -5.29 -1.34
C LEU A 366 21.50 -6.73 -1.84
N ILE A 367 22.60 -7.45 -1.63
CA ILE A 367 22.75 -8.85 -2.00
C ILE A 367 23.13 -9.61 -0.74
N GLU A 368 22.14 -10.26 -0.14
CA GLU A 368 22.34 -11.11 1.04
C GLU A 368 22.82 -12.49 0.59
N LYS A 369 23.91 -12.95 1.19
CA LYS A 369 24.52 -14.25 0.92
C LYS A 369 24.00 -15.27 1.93
N HIS A 370 24.11 -16.56 1.59
CA HIS A 370 23.66 -17.65 2.45
C HIS A 370 24.37 -17.73 3.81
N ASP A 371 25.55 -17.13 3.93
CA ASP A 371 26.29 -17.03 5.19
C ASP A 371 25.82 -15.87 6.08
N GLY A 372 24.78 -15.14 5.68
CA GLY A 372 24.23 -13.98 6.37
C GLY A 372 24.98 -12.68 6.10
N THR A 373 26.07 -12.72 5.32
CA THR A 373 26.79 -11.49 4.94
C THR A 373 26.05 -10.75 3.84
N VAL A 374 26.22 -9.43 3.82
CA VAL A 374 25.49 -8.55 2.90
C VAL A 374 26.49 -7.80 2.04
N ALA A 375 26.37 -7.97 0.72
CA ALA A 375 27.05 -7.13 -0.24
C ALA A 375 26.15 -5.96 -0.66
N VAL A 376 26.77 -4.80 -0.92
CA VAL A 376 26.09 -3.63 -1.48
C VAL A 376 26.70 -3.34 -2.84
N LYS A 377 25.88 -3.35 -3.89
CA LYS A 377 26.29 -2.99 -5.24
C LYS A 377 25.61 -1.70 -5.66
N ALA A 378 26.37 -0.75 -6.22
CA ALA A 378 25.84 0.51 -6.72
C ALA A 378 26.13 0.67 -8.22
N GLN A 379 25.14 1.16 -8.96
CA GLN A 379 25.31 1.63 -10.34
C GLN A 379 25.63 3.12 -10.34
N LEU A 380 26.80 3.44 -10.87
CA LEU A 380 27.46 4.74 -10.79
C LEU A 380 27.69 5.27 -12.21
N GLY A 381 26.64 5.77 -12.86
CA GLY A 381 26.68 6.14 -14.27
C GLY A 381 26.89 4.93 -15.18
N PHE A 382 28.05 4.85 -15.83
CA PHE A 382 28.43 3.75 -16.73
C PHE A 382 29.24 2.62 -16.07
N SER A 383 29.56 2.74 -14.78
CA SER A 383 30.31 1.72 -14.03
C SER A 383 29.48 1.22 -12.85
N HIS A 384 29.88 0.08 -12.29
CA HIS A 384 29.36 -0.40 -11.00
C HIS A 384 30.49 -0.56 -10.00
N GLU A 385 30.18 -0.38 -8.72
CA GLU A 385 31.07 -0.69 -7.60
C GLU A 385 30.34 -1.59 -6.60
N GLN A 386 31.10 -2.40 -5.85
CA GLN A 386 30.55 -3.34 -4.89
C GLN A 386 31.42 -3.42 -3.64
N VAL A 387 30.76 -3.44 -2.49
CA VAL A 387 31.34 -3.82 -1.19
C VAL A 387 30.78 -5.20 -0.86
N ASP A 388 31.66 -6.20 -0.75
CA ASP A 388 31.24 -7.61 -0.61
C ASP A 388 30.70 -8.00 0.76
N ASN A 389 31.07 -7.26 1.79
CA ASN A 389 30.61 -7.43 3.15
C ASN A 389 30.52 -6.05 3.83
N ILE A 390 29.28 -5.59 4.04
CA ILE A 390 29.03 -4.27 4.61
C ILE A 390 29.43 -4.15 6.08
N GLU A 391 29.32 -5.22 6.88
CA GLU A 391 29.70 -5.20 8.29
C GLU A 391 31.22 -5.06 8.42
N SER A 392 31.97 -5.79 7.61
CA SER A 392 33.43 -5.63 7.50
C SER A 392 33.80 -4.20 7.09
N PHE A 393 33.11 -3.63 6.09
CA PHE A 393 33.31 -2.24 5.69
C PHE A 393 33.06 -1.27 6.86
N ILE A 394 31.92 -1.37 7.55
CA ILE A 394 31.57 -0.50 8.68
C ILE A 394 32.63 -0.60 9.79
N SER A 395 33.10 -1.81 10.10
CA SER A 395 34.10 -2.03 11.15
C SER A 395 35.48 -1.42 10.82
N ALA A 396 35.85 -1.40 9.54
CA ALA A 396 37.14 -0.90 9.07
C ALA A 396 37.09 0.59 8.70
N ASN A 397 35.90 1.12 8.40
CA ASN A 397 35.75 2.49 7.93
C ASN A 397 36.09 3.49 9.05
N LYS A 398 36.95 4.46 8.73
CA LYS A 398 37.36 5.55 9.61
C LYS A 398 37.09 6.93 9.00
N GLU A 399 36.52 6.97 7.79
CA GLU A 399 36.33 8.17 6.99
C GLU A 399 34.84 8.36 6.63
N GLU A 400 34.44 9.61 6.38
CA GLU A 400 33.07 9.98 6.00
C GLU A 400 31.96 9.35 6.88
N ILE A 401 32.19 9.36 8.19
CA ILE A 401 31.25 8.93 9.21
C ILE A 401 30.56 10.17 9.79
N GLU A 402 29.24 10.17 9.77
CA GLU A 402 28.40 11.21 10.34
C GLU A 402 27.56 10.63 11.49
N PRO A 403 27.19 11.42 12.51
CA PRO A 403 26.17 11.00 13.46
C PRO A 403 24.83 10.80 12.75
N MET A 404 24.04 9.84 13.23
CA MET A 404 22.65 9.69 12.83
C MET A 404 21.88 10.99 13.12
N GLN A 405 21.05 11.39 12.16
CA GLN A 405 20.27 12.61 12.25
C GLN A 405 19.24 12.54 13.38
N GLN A 406 18.83 13.69 13.88
CA GLN A 406 17.68 13.82 14.76
C GLN A 406 16.51 14.38 13.96
N LEU A 407 15.28 14.02 14.34
CA LEU A 407 14.10 14.59 13.67
C LEU A 407 14.08 16.11 13.82
N GLY A 408 13.80 16.82 12.73
CA GLY A 408 13.74 18.28 12.71
C GLY A 408 15.08 19.02 12.85
N SER A 409 16.22 18.34 12.69
CA SER A 409 17.56 18.94 12.73
C SER A 409 17.98 19.63 11.44
#